data_AF-A0A9P6E2I3-F1
#
_entry.id   AF-A0A9P6E2I3-F1
#
_cell.length_a   1.000
_cell.length_b   1.000
_cell.length_c   1.000
_cell.angle_alpha   90.00
_cell.angle_beta   90.00
_cell.angle_gamma   90.00
#
_symmetry.space_group_name_H-M   'P 1'
#
loop_
_entity.id
_entity.type
_entity.pdbx_description
1 polymer ?
#
loop_
_entity_poly.entity_id
_entity_poly.type
_entity_poly.pdbx_seq_one_letter_code
_entity_poly.pdbx_strand_id
1 'polypeptide(L)'
;SFHSRAYRRCRAALERLITSEDLGSWPELLPEHVKGSTAVRQPNIPGSTEVRLSWIWHHDGSLSEEPASGTAEYKRVHWLRGRAESQRWAEEVVLLEHEMQWTVQSYLYDASRWDHLAIISASRPGSAAFAFRKAAEWRTLAATA
;
A
#
# COMPACT_ATOMS: atom_id res chain seq x y z
N SER A 1 12.40 -14.26 -28.21
CA SER A 1 13.43 -15.21 -27.76
C SER A 1 13.36 -16.47 -28.61
N PHE A 2 14.44 -17.26 -28.72
CA PHE A 2 14.43 -18.57 -29.37
C PHE A 2 13.42 -19.52 -28.67
N HIS A 3 13.50 -19.61 -27.34
CA HIS A 3 12.65 -20.47 -26.52
C HIS A 3 11.15 -20.16 -26.66
N SER A 4 10.78 -18.87 -26.74
CA SER A 4 9.37 -18.48 -26.92
C SER A 4 8.81 -18.91 -28.28
N ARG A 5 9.63 -18.89 -29.35
CA ARG A 5 9.24 -19.39 -30.67
C ARG A 5 9.15 -20.91 -30.69
N ALA A 6 10.08 -21.59 -30.02
CA ALA A 6 10.07 -23.05 -29.88
C ALA A 6 8.81 -23.53 -29.16
N TYR A 7 8.48 -22.93 -28.01
CA TYR A 7 7.26 -23.24 -27.26
C TYR A 7 6.00 -23.05 -28.12
N ARG A 8 5.88 -21.92 -28.82
CA ARG A 8 4.72 -21.66 -29.70
C ARG A 8 4.59 -22.69 -30.82
N ARG A 9 5.69 -23.13 -31.42
CA ARG A 9 5.68 -24.20 -32.43
C ARG A 9 5.24 -25.54 -31.84
N CYS A 10 5.77 -25.91 -30.68
CA CYS A 10 5.38 -27.15 -30.00
C CYS A 10 3.91 -27.12 -29.60
N ARG A 11 3.42 -26.00 -29.04
CA ARG A 11 2.01 -25.83 -28.68
C ARG A 11 1.08 -25.95 -29.90
N ALA A 12 1.43 -25.31 -31.01
CA ALA A 12 0.67 -25.45 -32.26
C ALA A 12 0.67 -26.87 -32.83
N ALA A 13 1.66 -27.70 -32.48
CA ALA A 13 1.64 -29.12 -32.81
C ALA A 13 0.77 -29.92 -31.81
N LEU A 14 0.85 -29.61 -30.52
CA LEU A 14 0.01 -30.22 -29.46
C LEU A 14 -1.48 -29.94 -29.67
N GLU A 15 -1.84 -28.73 -30.07
CA GLU A 15 -3.20 -28.33 -30.46
C GLU A 15 -3.79 -29.21 -31.57
N ARG A 16 -2.95 -29.85 -32.40
CA ARG A 16 -3.39 -30.80 -33.44
C ARG A 16 -3.52 -32.24 -32.95
N LEU A 17 -2.87 -32.59 -31.84
CA LEU A 17 -2.73 -33.97 -31.37
C LEU A 17 -3.60 -34.29 -30.16
N ILE A 18 -4.02 -33.27 -29.39
CA ILE A 18 -4.65 -33.45 -28.08
C ILE A 18 -6.01 -32.73 -28.00
N THR A 19 -6.94 -33.26 -27.20
CA THR A 19 -8.23 -32.68 -26.85
C THR A 19 -8.13 -31.40 -26.00
N SER A 20 -9.16 -30.56 -26.02
CA SER A 20 -9.17 -29.23 -25.40
C SER A 20 -8.96 -29.21 -23.88
N GLU A 21 -9.30 -30.30 -23.18
CA GLU A 21 -9.17 -30.38 -21.72
C GLU A 21 -7.70 -30.43 -21.27
N ASP A 22 -6.86 -31.20 -21.96
CA ASP A 22 -5.43 -31.32 -21.65
C ASP A 22 -4.62 -30.09 -22.09
N LEU A 23 -5.18 -29.27 -22.99
CA LEU A 23 -4.61 -27.99 -23.41
C LEU A 23 -4.57 -26.96 -22.28
N GLY A 24 -5.39 -27.13 -21.24
CA GLY A 24 -5.39 -26.28 -20.05
C GLY A 24 -4.05 -26.29 -19.33
N SER A 25 -3.31 -27.39 -19.40
CA SER A 25 -1.96 -27.51 -18.81
C SER A 25 -0.90 -26.70 -19.56
N TRP A 26 -1.19 -26.23 -20.79
CA TRP A 26 -0.23 -25.52 -21.65
C TRP A 26 -0.82 -24.20 -22.17
N PRO A 27 -0.82 -23.14 -21.33
CA PRO A 27 -1.43 -21.86 -21.68
C PRO A 27 -0.72 -21.16 -22.85
N GLU A 28 -1.40 -20.17 -23.44
CA GLU A 28 -0.81 -19.38 -24.50
C GLU A 28 0.31 -18.47 -23.98
N LEU A 29 1.42 -18.44 -24.73
CA LEU A 29 2.56 -17.59 -24.40
C LEU A 29 2.47 -16.24 -25.12
N LEU A 30 1.84 -15.28 -24.45
CA LEU A 30 1.84 -13.87 -24.85
C LEU A 30 3.24 -13.24 -24.67
N PRO A 31 3.59 -12.21 -25.46
CA PRO A 31 4.85 -11.49 -25.31
C PRO A 31 5.05 -10.89 -23.91
N GLU A 32 3.95 -10.53 -23.24
CA GLU A 32 3.95 -9.96 -21.89
C GLU A 32 4.41 -10.95 -20.83
N HIS A 33 4.13 -12.25 -21.00
CA HIS A 33 4.51 -13.27 -20.03
C HIS A 33 6.02 -13.48 -19.94
N VAL A 34 6.75 -13.19 -21.01
CA VAL A 34 8.21 -13.36 -21.12
C VAL A 34 8.96 -12.17 -20.53
N LYS A 35 8.28 -11.05 -20.23
CA LYS A 35 8.90 -9.92 -19.55
C LYS A 35 9.33 -10.38 -18.16
N GLY A 36 10.63 -10.31 -17.89
CA GLY A 36 11.17 -10.64 -16.58
C GLY A 36 10.62 -9.68 -15.54
N SER A 37 10.16 -10.21 -14.41
CA SER A 37 9.74 -9.37 -13.29
C SER A 37 10.97 -8.73 -12.66
N THR A 38 11.00 -7.39 -12.66
CA THR A 38 12.02 -6.62 -11.95
C THR A 38 11.78 -6.58 -10.44
N ALA A 39 10.65 -7.10 -9.94
CA ALA A 39 10.28 -7.02 -8.53
C ALA A 39 11.32 -7.67 -7.59
N VAL A 40 12.03 -8.71 -8.06
CA VAL A 40 13.13 -9.34 -7.31
C VAL A 40 14.40 -8.48 -7.35
N ARG A 41 14.67 -7.80 -8.47
CA ARG A 41 15.89 -7.01 -8.70
C ARG A 41 15.81 -5.60 -8.11
N GLN A 42 14.64 -5.00 -8.11
CA GLN A 42 14.37 -3.65 -7.62
C GLN A 42 13.09 -3.69 -6.77
N PRO A 43 13.22 -4.10 -5.50
CA PRO A 43 12.07 -4.33 -4.64
C PRO A 43 11.22 -3.07 -4.36
N ASN A 44 11.79 -1.87 -4.45
CA ASN A 44 11.16 -0.62 -4.01
C ASN A 44 10.57 0.23 -5.16
N ILE A 45 10.30 -0.37 -6.32
CA ILE A 45 9.63 0.36 -7.40
C ILE A 45 8.18 0.66 -6.97
N PRO A 46 7.71 1.92 -7.05
CA PRO A 46 6.31 2.27 -6.84
C PRO A 46 5.38 1.47 -7.78
N GLY A 47 4.27 0.94 -7.26
CA GLY A 47 3.35 0.09 -8.03
C GLY A 47 3.77 -1.38 -8.15
N SER A 48 4.88 -1.79 -7.51
CA SER A 48 5.33 -3.19 -7.51
C SER A 48 4.35 -4.16 -6.82
N THR A 49 3.46 -3.66 -5.95
CA THR A 49 2.42 -4.44 -5.27
C THR A 49 1.35 -5.00 -6.21
N GLU A 50 1.10 -4.34 -7.35
CA GLU A 50 0.14 -4.80 -8.36
C GLU A 50 0.76 -5.75 -9.39
N VAL A 51 2.10 -5.86 -9.41
CA VAL A 51 2.82 -6.66 -10.40
C VAL A 51 2.62 -8.14 -10.11
N ARG A 52 1.71 -8.76 -10.85
CA ARG A 52 1.52 -10.22 -10.84
C ARG A 52 2.56 -10.87 -11.74
N LEU A 53 3.23 -11.90 -11.21
CA LEU A 53 4.04 -12.78 -12.04
C LEU A 53 3.18 -13.48 -13.09
N SER A 54 3.71 -13.62 -14.30
CA SER A 54 3.11 -14.43 -15.35
C SER A 54 3.11 -15.92 -14.97
N TRP A 55 2.19 -16.68 -15.56
CA TRP A 55 2.01 -18.11 -15.30
C TRP A 55 3.28 -18.95 -15.51
N ILE A 56 4.20 -18.51 -16.38
CA ILE A 56 5.47 -19.21 -16.61
C ILE A 56 6.39 -19.24 -15.38
N TRP A 57 6.16 -18.35 -14.41
CA TRP A 57 6.90 -18.28 -13.15
C TRP A 57 6.12 -18.90 -11.99
N HIS A 58 4.87 -19.28 -12.21
CA HIS A 58 4.08 -20.05 -11.25
C HIS A 58 4.30 -21.53 -11.58
N HIS A 59 5.14 -22.21 -10.80
CA HIS A 59 5.16 -23.66 -10.83
C HIS A 59 3.90 -24.16 -10.11
N ASP A 60 2.86 -24.47 -10.89
CA ASP A 60 1.67 -25.20 -10.43
C ASP A 60 1.60 -26.62 -11.06
N GLY A 61 2.71 -27.07 -11.66
CA GLY A 61 2.81 -28.33 -12.39
C GLY A 61 3.86 -29.26 -11.77
N SER A 62 3.39 -30.40 -11.29
CA SER A 62 4.11 -31.50 -10.64
C SER A 62 5.25 -32.11 -11.47
N LEU A 63 6.50 -31.67 -11.25
CA LEU A 63 7.70 -32.49 -11.53
C LEU A 63 8.85 -32.28 -10.53
N SER A 64 8.75 -31.30 -9.64
CA SER A 64 9.69 -31.07 -8.55
C SER A 64 8.89 -30.59 -7.34
N GLU A 65 8.97 -31.31 -6.21
CA GLU A 65 8.29 -30.94 -4.96
C GLU A 65 8.80 -29.60 -4.39
N GLU A 66 9.99 -29.17 -4.80
CA GLU A 66 10.56 -27.90 -4.36
C GLU A 66 10.23 -26.75 -5.32
N PRO A 67 9.64 -25.64 -4.82
CA PRO A 67 9.49 -24.44 -5.62
C PRO A 67 10.87 -23.90 -5.99
N ALA A 68 11.07 -23.56 -7.27
CA ALA A 68 12.30 -22.91 -7.71
C ALA A 68 12.62 -21.72 -6.80
N SER A 69 13.82 -21.69 -6.20
CA SER A 69 14.23 -20.77 -5.12
C SER A 69 13.78 -19.32 -5.32
N GLY A 70 13.84 -18.79 -6.56
CA GLY A 70 13.39 -17.43 -6.86
C GLY A 70 11.89 -17.18 -6.72
N THR A 71 11.04 -18.18 -6.95
CA THR A 71 9.58 -18.08 -6.83
C THR A 71 9.14 -18.10 -5.36
N ALA A 72 9.80 -18.90 -4.52
CA ALA A 72 9.58 -18.93 -3.08
C ALA A 72 9.98 -17.60 -2.44
N GLU A 73 11.14 -17.06 -2.80
CA GLU A 73 11.59 -15.75 -2.32
C GLU A 73 10.67 -14.62 -2.77
N TYR A 74 10.22 -14.63 -4.03
CA TYR A 74 9.21 -13.67 -4.49
C TYR A 74 7.94 -13.72 -3.64
N LYS A 75 7.37 -14.91 -3.41
CA LYS A 75 6.15 -15.09 -2.59
C LYS A 75 6.38 -14.63 -1.15
N ARG A 76 7.52 -14.98 -0.55
CA ARG A 76 7.90 -14.60 0.82
C ARG A 76 7.98 -13.07 0.97
N VAL A 77 8.64 -12.38 0.02
CA VAL A 77 8.76 -10.92 0.03
C VAL A 77 7.39 -10.25 -0.11
N HIS A 78 6.53 -10.72 -1.01
CA HIS A 78 5.20 -10.14 -1.19
C HIS A 78 4.32 -10.35 0.04
N TRP A 79 4.39 -11.54 0.66
CA TRP A 79 3.67 -11.81 1.91
C TRP A 79 4.16 -10.91 3.05
N LEU A 80 5.48 -10.77 3.22
CA LEU A 80 6.06 -9.90 4.26
C LEU A 80 5.62 -8.44 4.09
N ARG A 81 5.52 -7.94 2.85
CA ARG A 81 5.03 -6.59 2.57
C ARG A 81 3.56 -6.43 2.89
N GLY A 82 2.71 -7.33 2.41
CA GLY A 82 1.26 -7.28 2.71
C GLY A 82 1.01 -7.35 4.21
N ARG A 83 1.80 -8.15 4.93
CA ARG A 83 1.77 -8.18 6.40
C ARG A 83 2.22 -6.87 7.02
N ALA A 84 3.33 -6.28 6.57
CA ALA A 84 3.83 -5.01 7.08
C ALA A 84 2.86 -3.84 6.80
N GLU A 85 2.24 -3.80 5.62
CA GLU A 85 1.20 -2.83 5.27
C GLU A 85 -0.04 -3.01 6.17
N SER A 86 -0.49 -4.25 6.36
CA SER A 86 -1.61 -4.54 7.27
C SER A 86 -1.31 -4.13 8.71
N GLN A 87 -0.10 -4.37 9.20
CA GLN A 87 0.32 -3.95 10.54
C GLN A 87 0.37 -2.43 10.64
N ARG A 88 0.95 -1.76 9.65
CA ARG A 88 1.00 -0.31 9.57
C ARG A 88 -0.39 0.32 9.54
N TRP A 89 -1.33 -0.22 8.77
CA TRP A 89 -2.70 0.30 8.76
C TRP A 89 -3.40 0.10 10.10
N ALA A 90 -3.16 -1.02 10.79
CA ALA A 90 -3.67 -1.23 12.13
C ALA A 90 -3.10 -0.20 13.13
N GLU A 91 -1.80 0.13 13.02
CA GLU A 91 -1.17 1.20 13.80
C GLU A 91 -1.75 2.58 13.45
N GLU A 92 -1.92 2.89 12.16
CA GLU A 92 -2.45 4.17 11.67
C GLU A 92 -3.89 4.40 12.17
N VAL A 93 -4.73 3.37 12.26
CA VAL A 93 -6.08 3.48 12.84
C VAL A 93 -6.01 3.92 14.30
N VAL A 94 -5.16 3.28 15.11
CA VAL A 94 -5.01 3.62 16.53
C VAL A 94 -4.42 5.03 16.70
N LEU A 95 -3.43 5.39 15.88
CA LEU A 95 -2.84 6.72 15.90
C LEU A 95 -3.86 7.80 15.52
N LEU A 96 -4.68 7.55 14.50
CA LEU A 96 -5.68 8.51 14.02
C LEU A 96 -6.74 8.80 15.10
N GLU A 97 -7.19 7.78 15.84
CA GLU A 97 -8.08 7.97 16.99
C GLU A 97 -7.47 8.91 18.05
N HIS A 98 -6.19 8.68 18.38
CA HIS A 98 -5.47 9.54 19.32
C HIS A 98 -5.21 10.93 18.76
N GLU A 99 -4.87 11.06 17.47
CA GLU A 99 -4.66 12.36 16.81
C GLU A 99 -5.93 13.20 16.80
N MET A 100 -7.11 12.59 16.56
CA MET A 100 -8.39 13.29 16.64
C MET A 100 -8.62 13.86 18.06
N GLN A 101 -8.37 13.04 19.08
CA GLN A 101 -8.49 13.48 20.48
C GLN A 101 -7.48 14.58 20.81
N TRP A 102 -6.22 14.40 20.45
CA TRP A 102 -5.17 15.40 20.69
C TRP A 102 -5.40 16.69 19.94
N THR A 103 -6.01 16.65 18.76
CA THR A 103 -6.37 17.85 17.99
C THR A 103 -7.36 18.71 18.76
N VAL A 104 -8.45 18.12 19.29
CA VAL A 104 -9.42 18.83 20.12
C VAL A 104 -8.76 19.40 21.38
N GLN A 105 -7.94 18.60 22.06
CA GLN A 105 -7.24 19.04 23.27
C GLN A 105 -6.24 20.16 23.00
N SER A 106 -5.54 20.12 21.87
CA SER A 106 -4.63 21.17 21.42
C SER A 106 -5.38 22.49 21.21
N TYR A 107 -6.55 22.46 20.56
CA TYR A 107 -7.39 23.65 20.38
C TYR A 107 -7.89 24.22 21.70
N LEU A 108 -8.30 23.38 22.66
CA LEU A 108 -8.70 23.84 24.00
C LEU A 108 -7.52 24.43 24.78
N TYR A 109 -6.33 23.84 24.65
CA TYR A 109 -5.11 24.36 25.24
C TYR A 109 -4.76 25.75 24.66
N ASP A 110 -4.81 25.91 23.34
CA ASP A 110 -4.57 27.20 22.70
C ASP A 110 -5.64 28.23 23.10
N ALA A 111 -6.92 27.85 23.19
CA ALA A 111 -7.97 28.72 23.70
C ALA A 111 -7.65 29.25 25.10
N SER A 112 -7.26 28.35 26.01
CA SER A 112 -6.89 28.69 27.39
C SER A 112 -5.66 29.61 27.44
N ARG A 113 -4.68 29.37 26.57
CA ARG A 113 -3.51 30.23 26.42
C ARG A 113 -3.88 31.63 25.95
N TRP A 114 -4.82 31.77 25.02
CA TRP A 114 -5.34 33.07 24.59
C TRP A 114 -6.15 33.78 25.68
N ASP A 115 -6.92 33.07 26.50
CA ASP A 115 -7.60 33.66 27.66
C ASP A 115 -6.58 34.24 28.66
N HIS A 116 -5.51 33.51 28.95
CA HIS A 116 -4.44 34.00 29.83
C HIS A 116 -3.79 35.28 29.27
N LEU A 117 -3.55 35.34 27.95
CA LEU A 117 -3.04 36.55 27.30
C LEU A 117 -4.04 37.71 27.35
N ALA A 118 -5.35 37.43 27.28
CA ALA A 118 -6.39 38.44 27.42
C ALA A 118 -6.38 39.06 28.83
N ILE A 119 -6.20 38.24 29.87
CA ILE A 119 -6.08 38.69 31.27
C ILE A 119 -4.82 39.55 31.45
N ILE A 120 -3.67 39.11 30.93
CA ILE A 120 -2.40 39.85 31.05
C ILE A 120 -2.47 41.21 30.33
N SER A 121 -3.16 41.26 29.18
CA SER A 121 -3.31 42.47 28.37
C SER A 121 -4.49 43.35 28.76
N ALA A 122 -5.11 43.14 29.93
CA ALA A 122 -6.28 43.89 30.39
C ALA A 122 -6.08 45.41 30.42
N SER A 123 -4.85 45.90 30.58
CA SER A 123 -4.51 47.33 30.52
C SER A 123 -4.67 47.95 29.13
N ARG A 124 -4.75 47.13 28.08
CA ARG A 124 -4.92 47.53 26.67
C ARG A 124 -6.18 46.88 26.10
N PRO A 125 -7.33 47.58 26.12
CA PRO A 125 -8.62 46.96 25.82
C PRO A 125 -8.69 46.36 24.40
N GLY A 126 -8.03 46.97 23.42
CA GLY A 126 -7.98 46.42 22.05
C GLY A 126 -7.20 45.11 21.96
N SER A 127 -6.09 44.98 22.67
CA SER A 127 -5.30 43.75 22.73
C SER A 127 -6.05 42.63 23.47
N ALA A 128 -6.70 42.97 24.59
CA ALA A 128 -7.52 42.03 25.34
C ALA A 128 -8.72 41.52 24.51
N ALA A 129 -9.44 42.42 23.83
CA ALA A 129 -10.56 42.06 22.97
C ALA A 129 -10.13 41.15 21.80
N PHE A 130 -8.98 41.40 21.19
CA PHE A 130 -8.43 40.52 20.15
C PHE A 130 -8.09 39.13 20.70
N ALA A 131 -7.46 39.05 21.88
CA ALA A 131 -7.11 37.79 22.51
C ALA A 131 -8.37 36.97 22.88
N PHE A 132 -9.42 37.62 23.41
CA PHE A 132 -10.71 36.95 23.65
C PHE A 132 -11.34 36.42 22.37
N ARG A 133 -11.29 37.18 21.28
CA ARG A 133 -11.78 36.71 19.98
C ARG A 133 -11.00 35.48 19.52
N LYS A 134 -9.67 35.47 19.67
CA LYS A 134 -8.84 34.30 19.35
C LYS A 134 -9.18 33.09 20.21
N ALA A 135 -9.37 33.27 21.51
CA ALA A 135 -9.80 32.19 22.39
C ALA A 135 -11.16 31.61 21.95
N ALA A 136 -12.11 32.46 21.54
CA ALA A 136 -13.39 32.01 21.00
C ALA A 136 -13.23 31.24 19.69
N GLU A 137 -12.40 31.72 18.74
CA GLU A 137 -12.09 31.01 17.49
C GLU A 137 -11.56 29.59 17.76
N TRP A 138 -10.59 29.44 18.67
CA TRP A 138 -10.05 28.12 19.02
C TRP A 138 -11.09 27.20 19.66
N ARG A 139 -11.98 27.73 20.51
CA ARG A 139 -13.10 26.95 21.05
C ARG A 139 -14.08 26.52 19.97
N THR A 140 -14.33 27.36 18.96
CA THR A 140 -15.18 26.96 17.82
C THR A 140 -14.55 25.83 17.04
N LEU A 141 -13.25 25.88 16.77
CA LEU A 141 -12.51 24.79 16.12
C LEU A 141 -12.57 23.49 16.94
N ALA A 142 -12.43 23.58 18.26
CA ALA A 142 -12.57 22.43 19.16
C ALA A 142 -13.98 21.82 19.16
N ALA A 143 -15.02 22.64 18.97
CA ALA A 143 -16.40 22.19 18.94
C ALA A 143 -16.82 21.60 17.57
N THR A 144 -16.12 21.97 16.49
CA THR A 144 -16.42 21.51 15.12
C THR A 144 -15.49 20.40 14.62
N ALA A 145 -14.45 20.07 15.37
CA ALA A 145 -13.53 18.97 15.08
C ALA A 145 -14.12 17.61 15.49
#